data_AF-A0A223ENH2-F1
#
_entry.id   AF-A0A223ENH2-F1
#
_cell.length_a   1.000
_cell.length_b   1.000
_cell.length_c   1.000
_cell.angle_alpha   90.00
_cell.angle_beta   90.00
_cell.angle_gamma   90.00
#
_symmetry.space_group_name_H-M   'P 1'
#
loop_
_entity.id
_entity.type
_entity.pdbx_description
1 polymer ?
#
loop_
_entity_poly.entity_id
_entity_poly.type
_entity_poly.pdbx_seq_one_letter_code
_entity_poly.pdbx_strand_id
1 'polypeptide(L)'
;MYFKGKDHVVVQPIFENIRNSFTYEFWIKPNESHKIVDETINGISGLSGQRYLIGPAHALTWESAGVGVSIGTNGVTVFEHTSSHLPALLVDEIQITDWTHVAIVYEDKTPSLFINGEFKSKGLSSSKNNVYASGHIGGYDPYGFYIGYIKDIKLWDYSRTEKEIKEGMHEILTGEEEGLFRYWWFHNNITISPPNLINNFILTALPSKHI
;
A
#
# COMPACT_ATOMS: atom_id res chain seq x y z
N MET A 1 -1.94 -11.94 -9.00
CA MET A 1 -3.21 -11.37 -9.51
C MET A 1 -2.91 -10.25 -10.50
N TYR A 2 -3.80 -9.97 -11.44
CA TYR A 2 -3.69 -8.85 -12.39
C TYR A 2 -4.87 -7.89 -12.21
N PHE A 3 -4.60 -6.60 -12.08
CA PHE A 3 -5.60 -5.53 -11.98
C PHE A 3 -5.73 -4.81 -13.32
N LYS A 4 -6.97 -4.65 -13.82
CA LYS A 4 -7.26 -4.05 -15.13
C LYS A 4 -7.60 -2.55 -15.09
N GLY A 5 -7.40 -1.88 -13.95
CA GLY A 5 -7.72 -0.46 -13.79
C GLY A 5 -9.19 -0.14 -13.50
N LYS A 6 -9.97 -1.14 -13.09
CA LYS A 6 -11.35 -0.99 -12.59
C LYS A 6 -11.66 -1.89 -11.41
N ASP A 7 -10.80 -2.87 -11.16
CA ASP A 7 -10.94 -3.82 -10.07
C ASP A 7 -10.30 -3.24 -8.82
N HIS A 8 -10.94 -3.43 -7.68
CA HIS A 8 -10.34 -3.16 -6.37
C HIS A 8 -11.01 -4.07 -5.34
N VAL A 9 -10.35 -4.25 -4.21
CA VAL A 9 -10.89 -4.97 -3.06
C VAL A 9 -10.80 -4.07 -1.85
N VAL A 10 -11.87 -4.06 -1.05
CA VAL A 10 -11.88 -3.43 0.26
C VAL A 10 -12.05 -4.53 1.30
N VAL A 11 -10.98 -4.83 2.03
CA VAL A 11 -11.02 -5.78 3.16
C VAL A 11 -11.57 -5.09 4.39
N GLN A 12 -11.04 -3.90 4.67
CA GLN A 12 -11.46 -2.98 5.71
C GLN A 12 -10.89 -1.61 5.33
N PRO A 13 -11.66 -0.51 5.36
CA PRO A 13 -11.12 0.78 4.92
C PRO A 13 -9.87 1.19 5.69
N ILE A 14 -9.93 1.13 7.03
CA ILE A 14 -8.86 1.50 7.95
C ILE A 14 -8.65 0.40 8.99
N PHE A 15 -7.40 -0.01 9.20
CA PHE A 15 -6.99 -0.88 10.30
C PHE A 15 -6.56 -0.02 11.51
N GLU A 16 -7.49 0.29 12.42
CA GLU A 16 -7.26 1.23 13.54
C GLU A 16 -6.14 0.83 14.52
N ASN A 17 -5.86 -0.47 14.58
CA ASN A 17 -4.81 -1.08 15.39
C ASN A 17 -3.44 -1.07 14.72
N ILE A 18 -3.35 -0.68 13.44
CA ILE A 18 -2.10 -0.61 12.67
C ILE A 18 -1.85 0.85 12.30
N ARG A 19 -1.02 1.53 13.09
CA ARG A 19 -0.79 2.96 12.95
C ARG A 19 0.63 3.39 13.27
N ASN A 20 1.07 4.46 12.62
CA ASN A 20 2.33 5.21 12.80
C ASN A 20 3.62 4.42 12.50
N SER A 21 3.69 3.15 12.87
CA SER A 21 4.82 2.25 12.61
C SER A 21 4.29 0.92 12.10
N PHE A 22 4.49 0.64 10.82
CA PHE A 22 4.00 -0.56 10.12
C PHE A 22 4.72 -0.69 8.78
N THR A 23 4.62 -1.86 8.15
CA THR A 23 5.24 -2.10 6.84
C THR A 23 4.27 -2.76 5.87
N TYR A 24 4.15 -2.19 4.67
CA TYR A 24 3.61 -2.89 3.50
C TYR A 24 4.75 -3.48 2.68
N GLU A 25 4.57 -4.71 2.19
CA GLU A 25 5.43 -5.33 1.18
C GLU A 25 4.58 -5.96 0.08
N PHE A 26 5.07 -5.90 -1.15
CA PHE A 26 4.45 -6.57 -2.29
C PHE A 26 5.43 -6.72 -3.46
N TRP A 27 5.24 -7.77 -4.24
CA TRP A 27 5.85 -7.90 -5.56
C TRP A 27 4.91 -7.32 -6.59
N ILE A 28 5.43 -6.45 -7.46
CA ILE A 28 4.65 -5.75 -8.48
C ILE A 28 5.28 -5.84 -9.86
N LYS A 29 4.45 -5.69 -10.88
CA LYS A 29 4.87 -5.38 -12.25
C LYS A 29 3.83 -4.43 -12.85
N PRO A 30 4.00 -3.11 -12.70
CA PRO A 30 3.06 -2.12 -13.21
C PRO A 30 3.10 -2.08 -14.74
N ASN A 31 1.97 -1.72 -15.35
CA ASN A 31 1.82 -1.65 -16.80
C ASN A 31 1.59 -0.23 -17.33
N GLU A 32 1.30 0.72 -16.44
CA GLU A 32 0.97 2.10 -16.79
C GLU A 32 1.73 3.06 -15.87
N SER A 33 2.03 4.25 -16.37
CA SER A 33 2.55 5.33 -15.54
C SER A 33 1.46 5.91 -14.61
N HIS A 34 1.89 6.52 -13.52
CA HIS A 34 1.04 7.38 -12.70
C HIS A 34 1.52 8.84 -12.78
N LYS A 35 0.65 9.78 -12.41
CA LYS A 35 0.99 11.20 -12.33
C LYS A 35 1.96 11.44 -11.17
N ILE A 36 3.16 11.93 -11.50
CA ILE A 36 4.12 12.47 -10.52
C ILE A 36 3.61 13.81 -10.01
N VAL A 37 3.79 14.04 -8.72
CA VAL A 37 3.41 15.25 -7.98
C VAL A 37 4.55 15.63 -7.04
N ASP A 38 4.55 16.85 -6.53
CA ASP A 38 5.58 17.27 -5.57
C ASP A 38 5.32 16.69 -4.17
N GLU A 39 6.41 16.38 -3.46
CA GLU A 39 6.35 16.03 -2.04
C GLU A 39 5.91 17.24 -1.20
N THR A 40 4.96 17.03 -0.29
CA THR A 40 4.46 18.05 0.63
C THR A 40 3.79 17.37 1.83
N ILE A 41 3.70 18.04 2.97
CA ILE A 41 2.96 17.54 4.15
C ILE A 41 1.51 18.00 4.22
N ASN A 42 1.06 18.85 3.28
CA ASN A 42 -0.26 19.47 3.28
C ASN A 42 -0.80 19.67 1.86
N GLY A 43 -2.11 19.88 1.75
CA GLY A 43 -2.79 20.12 0.48
C GLY A 43 -3.34 18.85 -0.14
N ILE A 44 -3.71 18.94 -1.42
CA ILE A 44 -4.38 17.87 -2.16
C ILE A 44 -3.69 17.73 -3.53
N SER A 45 -3.06 16.59 -3.78
CA SER A 45 -2.40 16.29 -5.06
C SER A 45 -2.76 14.90 -5.63
N GLY A 46 -3.33 14.00 -4.82
CA GLY A 46 -3.63 12.61 -5.20
C GLY A 46 -4.95 12.34 -5.94
N LEU A 47 -5.74 13.35 -6.31
CA LEU A 47 -7.11 13.11 -6.81
C LEU A 47 -7.21 12.55 -8.23
N SER A 48 -6.17 12.64 -9.05
CA SER A 48 -6.27 12.32 -10.48
C SER A 48 -4.96 11.84 -11.07
N GLY A 49 -5.05 10.91 -12.03
CA GLY A 49 -3.91 10.32 -12.72
C GLY A 49 -3.13 9.31 -11.87
N GLN A 50 -3.65 8.92 -10.71
CA GLN A 50 -2.97 7.99 -9.81
C GLN A 50 -3.24 6.52 -10.18
N ARG A 51 -2.38 5.64 -9.66
CA ARG A 51 -2.43 4.17 -9.81
C ARG A 51 -2.34 3.53 -8.44
N TYR A 52 -3.36 3.74 -7.62
CA TYR A 52 -3.37 3.27 -6.23
C TYR A 52 -3.36 1.75 -6.15
N LEU A 53 -2.22 1.18 -5.74
CA LEU A 53 -2.11 -0.21 -5.33
C LEU A 53 -2.69 -0.38 -3.92
N ILE A 54 -2.33 0.51 -3.00
CA ILE A 54 -3.05 0.68 -1.73
C ILE A 54 -3.88 1.96 -1.86
N GLY A 55 -5.19 1.84 -1.70
CA GLY A 55 -6.10 2.98 -1.77
C GLY A 55 -6.00 3.85 -0.52
N PRO A 56 -5.91 5.19 -0.63
CA PRO A 56 -5.82 6.06 0.52
C PRO A 56 -7.19 6.17 1.22
N ALA A 57 -7.47 5.30 2.19
CA ALA A 57 -8.72 5.39 2.95
C ALA A 57 -8.85 6.72 3.69
N HIS A 58 -10.02 7.34 3.58
CA HIS A 58 -10.31 8.58 4.28
C HIS A 58 -10.41 8.33 5.79
N ALA A 59 -9.57 8.99 6.59
CA ALA A 59 -9.58 8.85 8.04
C ALA A 59 -10.85 9.42 8.71
N LEU A 60 -11.16 8.90 9.91
CA LEU A 60 -12.35 9.29 10.66
C LEU A 60 -12.25 10.69 11.29
N THR A 61 -11.03 11.19 11.51
CA THR A 61 -10.78 12.49 12.15
C THR A 61 -9.75 13.30 11.37
N TRP A 62 -9.75 14.62 11.58
CA TRP A 62 -8.87 15.56 10.89
C TRP A 62 -7.42 15.48 11.40
N GLU A 63 -7.24 14.95 12.60
CA GLU A 63 -5.96 14.66 13.26
C GLU A 63 -5.35 13.32 12.83
N SER A 64 -6.05 12.60 11.94
CA SER A 64 -5.64 11.29 11.45
C SER A 64 -5.61 11.26 9.93
N ALA A 65 -4.86 10.33 9.35
CA ALA A 65 -4.88 10.03 7.92
C ALA A 65 -4.83 8.51 7.67
N GLY A 66 -5.40 8.07 6.55
CA GLY A 66 -5.16 6.72 6.01
C GLY A 66 -4.14 6.76 4.87
N VAL A 67 -3.27 5.76 4.82
CA VAL A 67 -2.21 5.67 3.79
C VAL A 67 -2.76 5.15 2.47
N GLY A 68 -2.29 5.73 1.36
CA GLY A 68 -2.38 5.16 0.03
C GLY A 68 -1.01 5.10 -0.63
N VAL A 69 -0.84 4.15 -1.55
CA VAL A 69 0.41 3.96 -2.30
C VAL A 69 0.05 3.86 -3.78
N SER A 70 0.43 4.89 -4.54
CA SER A 70 0.28 4.97 -5.99
C SER A 70 1.55 4.49 -6.65
N ILE A 71 1.44 3.54 -7.58
CA ILE A 71 2.60 2.93 -8.25
C ILE A 71 2.34 2.79 -9.73
N GLY A 72 3.26 3.31 -10.54
CA GLY A 72 3.29 3.12 -11.98
C GLY A 72 4.64 2.65 -12.48
N THR A 73 4.78 2.53 -13.79
CA THR A 73 6.06 2.21 -14.45
C THR A 73 7.14 3.25 -14.21
N ASN A 74 6.76 4.46 -13.79
CA ASN A 74 7.62 5.63 -13.64
C ASN A 74 7.91 6.05 -12.19
N GLY A 75 7.36 5.36 -11.19
CA GLY A 75 7.64 5.70 -9.80
C GLY A 75 6.69 5.13 -8.77
N VAL A 76 6.96 5.51 -7.53
CA VAL A 76 6.17 5.20 -6.34
C VAL A 76 5.84 6.51 -5.61
N THR A 77 4.59 6.66 -5.18
CA THR A 77 4.18 7.80 -4.35
C THR A 77 3.29 7.35 -3.18
N VAL A 78 3.65 7.79 -1.98
CA VAL A 78 2.88 7.54 -0.75
C VAL A 78 2.05 8.78 -0.43
N PHE A 79 0.73 8.59 -0.31
CA PHE A 79 -0.24 9.61 0.04
C PHE A 79 -0.86 9.35 1.41
N GLU A 80 -1.38 10.40 2.04
CA GLU A 80 -2.16 10.32 3.26
C GLU A 80 -3.49 11.04 3.11
N HIS A 81 -4.60 10.45 3.57
CA HIS A 81 -5.93 10.98 3.26
C HIS A 81 -6.80 11.23 4.47
N THR A 82 -7.28 12.46 4.56
CA THR A 82 -8.36 12.91 5.44
C THR A 82 -9.03 14.15 4.83
N SER A 83 -9.92 14.79 5.58
CA SER A 83 -10.65 15.97 5.12
C SER A 83 -9.70 17.09 4.69
N SER A 84 -9.88 17.58 3.46
CA SER A 84 -9.06 18.61 2.81
C SER A 84 -7.54 18.30 2.76
N HIS A 85 -7.18 17.02 2.76
CA HIS A 85 -5.79 16.57 2.88
C HIS A 85 -5.59 15.29 2.09
N LEU A 86 -4.84 15.38 0.99
CA LEU A 86 -4.34 14.25 0.21
C LEU A 86 -2.94 14.58 -0.36
N PRO A 87 -1.95 14.93 0.48
CA PRO A 87 -0.60 15.22 0.02
C PRO A 87 0.19 13.95 -0.28
N ALA A 88 1.29 14.11 -1.02
CA ALA A 88 2.28 13.06 -1.24
C ALA A 88 3.43 13.24 -0.25
N LEU A 89 3.62 12.32 0.69
CA LEU A 89 4.71 12.39 1.68
C LEU A 89 6.01 11.75 1.19
N LEU A 90 5.93 10.85 0.22
CA LEU A 90 7.09 10.26 -0.43
C LEU A 90 6.82 10.21 -1.93
N VAL A 91 7.73 10.72 -2.74
CA VAL A 91 7.71 10.62 -4.21
C VAL A 91 9.09 10.16 -4.67
N ASP A 92 9.15 8.99 -5.29
CA ASP A 92 10.39 8.45 -5.87
C ASP A 92 10.16 8.11 -7.34
N GLU A 93 10.86 8.84 -8.21
CA GLU A 93 10.84 8.60 -9.65
C GLU A 93 11.83 7.50 -10.03
N ILE A 94 11.30 6.31 -10.32
CA ILE A 94 12.07 5.13 -10.71
C ILE A 94 11.38 4.39 -11.85
N GLN A 95 12.18 3.86 -12.76
CA GLN A 95 11.65 3.01 -13.83
C GLN A 95 11.46 1.58 -13.32
N ILE A 96 10.22 1.10 -13.37
CA ILE A 96 9.82 -0.25 -12.97
C ILE A 96 9.30 -0.97 -14.22
N THR A 97 10.12 -1.84 -14.80
CA THR A 97 9.83 -2.52 -16.07
C THR A 97 9.60 -4.03 -15.92
N ASP A 98 9.96 -4.60 -14.77
CA ASP A 98 9.75 -6.01 -14.46
C ASP A 98 9.39 -6.20 -12.98
N TRP A 99 9.18 -7.47 -12.59
CA TRP A 99 8.92 -7.85 -11.22
C TRP A 99 9.89 -7.20 -10.25
N THR A 100 9.34 -6.36 -9.39
CA THR A 100 10.09 -5.58 -8.41
C THR A 100 9.44 -5.76 -7.06
N HIS A 101 10.24 -6.05 -6.04
CA HIS A 101 9.77 -6.02 -4.66
C HIS A 101 9.77 -4.58 -4.17
N VAL A 102 8.65 -4.15 -3.60
CA VAL A 102 8.50 -2.83 -3.00
C VAL A 102 8.09 -3.01 -1.55
N ALA A 103 8.79 -2.31 -0.66
CA ALA A 103 8.36 -2.15 0.73
C ALA A 103 8.17 -0.67 1.06
N ILE A 104 7.05 -0.36 1.72
CA ILE A 104 6.77 0.95 2.31
C ILE A 104 6.80 0.76 3.82
N VAL A 105 7.83 1.31 4.47
CA VAL A 105 8.02 1.24 5.92
C VAL A 105 7.62 2.59 6.51
N TYR A 106 6.57 2.60 7.29
CA TYR A 106 6.29 3.72 8.18
C TYR A 106 7.05 3.50 9.48
N GLU A 107 7.83 4.50 9.91
CA GLU A 107 8.45 4.57 11.23
C GLU A 107 8.14 5.95 11.82
N ASP A 108 7.40 5.97 12.94
CA ASP A 108 6.89 7.19 13.57
C ASP A 108 6.32 8.20 12.56
N LYS A 109 5.33 7.72 11.78
CA LYS A 109 4.59 8.48 10.76
C LYS A 109 5.42 8.96 9.57
N THR A 110 6.64 8.46 9.42
CA THR A 110 7.52 8.83 8.32
C THR A 110 7.69 7.63 7.38
N PRO A 111 7.25 7.71 6.11
CA PRO A 111 7.41 6.64 5.15
C PRO A 111 8.85 6.58 4.62
N SER A 112 9.34 5.35 4.40
CA SER A 112 10.55 5.04 3.67
C SER A 112 10.26 3.99 2.60
N LEU A 113 10.90 4.12 1.46
CA LEU A 113 10.79 3.22 0.32
C LEU A 113 11.99 2.29 0.27
N PHE A 114 11.72 1.01 0.07
CA PHE A 114 12.73 -0.01 -0.25
C PHE A 114 12.38 -0.68 -1.56
N ILE A 115 13.39 -0.89 -2.40
CA ILE A 115 13.25 -1.54 -3.71
C ILE A 115 14.17 -2.77 -3.72
N ASN A 116 13.61 -3.95 -4.01
CA ASN A 116 14.35 -5.22 -4.05
C ASN A 116 15.16 -5.48 -2.76
N GLY A 117 14.62 -5.07 -1.62
CA GLY A 117 15.21 -5.28 -0.30
C GLY A 117 16.26 -4.24 0.11
N GLU A 118 16.49 -3.19 -0.68
CA GLU A 118 17.48 -2.15 -0.39
C GLU A 118 16.80 -0.81 -0.14
N PHE A 119 17.31 -0.05 0.83
CA PHE A 119 16.80 1.30 1.11
C PHE A 119 16.95 2.19 -0.13
N LYS A 120 15.87 2.89 -0.50
CA LYS A 120 15.83 3.76 -1.67
C LYS A 120 15.73 5.23 -1.29
N SER A 121 14.71 5.59 -0.52
CA SER A 121 14.44 6.97 -0.13
C SER A 121 13.58 7.04 1.12
N LYS A 122 13.59 8.22 1.76
CA LYS A 122 12.79 8.54 2.94
C LYS A 122 12.00 9.81 2.65
N GLY A 123 10.71 9.76 2.93
CA GLY A 123 9.79 10.86 2.73
C GLY A 123 9.73 11.81 3.93
N LEU A 124 8.68 12.63 3.93
CA LEU A 124 8.37 13.61 4.96
C LEU A 124 7.59 12.98 6.11
N SER A 125 7.81 13.48 7.33
CA SER A 125 7.00 13.09 8.49
C SER A 125 5.60 13.71 8.39
N SER A 126 4.56 12.89 8.64
CA SER A 126 3.17 13.35 8.60
C SER A 126 2.89 14.50 9.57
N SER A 127 2.05 15.43 9.14
CA SER A 127 1.48 16.48 9.99
C SER A 127 0.37 15.97 10.91
N LYS A 128 -0.05 14.71 10.78
CA LYS A 128 -1.13 14.10 11.57
C LYS A 128 -0.61 13.47 12.86
N ASN A 129 -1.52 13.27 13.81
CA ASN A 129 -1.22 12.56 15.06
C ASN A 129 -1.21 11.05 14.86
N ASN A 130 -2.09 10.55 13.98
CA ASN A 130 -2.17 9.13 13.64
C ASN A 130 -2.22 8.92 12.13
N VAL A 131 -1.41 7.99 11.65
CA VAL A 131 -1.40 7.54 10.26
C VAL A 131 -1.73 6.05 10.25
N TYR A 132 -2.82 5.66 9.62
CA TYR A 132 -3.34 4.30 9.65
C TYR A 132 -3.08 3.54 8.35
N ALA A 133 -2.84 2.24 8.48
CA ALA A 133 -2.84 1.31 7.37
C ALA A 133 -4.25 1.19 6.74
N SER A 134 -4.32 1.17 5.41
CA SER A 134 -5.57 0.96 4.66
C SER A 134 -5.72 -0.45 4.10
N GLY A 135 -6.93 -1.00 4.14
CA GLY A 135 -7.26 -2.27 3.48
C GLY A 135 -7.92 -2.13 2.12
N HIS A 136 -7.77 -0.98 1.43
CA HIS A 136 -8.10 -0.85 0.01
C HIS A 136 -6.94 -1.36 -0.85
N ILE A 137 -7.19 -2.34 -1.71
CA ILE A 137 -6.18 -2.96 -2.58
C ILE A 137 -6.63 -2.84 -4.04
N GLY A 138 -5.73 -2.36 -4.91
CA GLY A 138 -5.92 -2.29 -6.36
C GLY A 138 -6.62 -1.03 -6.87
N GLY A 139 -7.08 -0.15 -5.99
CA GLY A 139 -7.60 1.15 -6.38
C GLY A 139 -8.32 1.89 -5.27
N TYR A 140 -8.69 3.13 -5.58
CA TYR A 140 -9.54 3.97 -4.76
C TYR A 140 -10.39 4.88 -5.65
N ASP A 141 -11.69 4.65 -5.67
CA ASP A 141 -12.63 5.45 -6.45
C ASP A 141 -12.86 6.82 -5.79
N PRO A 142 -12.92 7.92 -6.54
CA PRO A 142 -12.71 8.05 -7.99
C PRO A 142 -11.25 8.39 -8.39
N TYR A 143 -10.29 8.29 -7.46
CA TYR A 143 -8.97 8.93 -7.61
C TYR A 143 -7.97 8.15 -8.47
N GLY A 144 -8.13 6.83 -8.57
CA GLY A 144 -7.33 6.02 -9.49
C GLY A 144 -7.26 4.54 -9.12
N PHE A 145 -7.01 3.72 -10.13
CA PHE A 145 -6.92 2.26 -10.01
C PHE A 145 -5.56 1.77 -10.47
N TYR A 146 -5.01 0.77 -9.80
CA TYR A 146 -3.79 0.11 -10.21
C TYR A 146 -3.98 -0.66 -11.52
N ILE A 147 -2.96 -0.67 -12.37
CA ILE A 147 -2.92 -1.44 -13.62
C ILE A 147 -1.60 -2.18 -13.66
N GLY A 148 -1.65 -3.49 -13.47
CA GLY A 148 -0.45 -4.30 -13.39
C GLY A 148 -0.64 -5.62 -12.66
N TYR A 149 0.45 -6.39 -12.58
CA TYR A 149 0.50 -7.60 -11.77
C TYR A 149 0.95 -7.30 -10.35
N ILE A 150 0.40 -8.07 -9.42
CA ILE A 150 0.75 -8.03 -8.00
C ILE A 150 0.74 -9.44 -7.42
N LYS A 151 1.63 -9.71 -6.48
CA LYS A 151 1.60 -10.92 -5.64
C LYS A 151 2.22 -10.63 -4.27
N ASP A 152 1.97 -11.55 -3.34
CA ASP A 152 2.59 -11.62 -2.02
C ASP A 152 2.46 -10.33 -1.21
N ILE A 153 1.22 -9.82 -1.11
CA ILE A 153 0.95 -8.59 -0.35
C ILE A 153 1.05 -8.92 1.14
N LYS A 154 1.94 -8.26 1.86
CA LYS A 154 2.14 -8.42 3.30
C LYS A 154 1.89 -7.08 3.97
N LEU A 155 1.24 -7.12 5.12
CA LEU A 155 1.11 -6.00 6.04
C LEU A 155 1.58 -6.46 7.41
N TRP A 156 2.59 -5.77 7.93
CA TRP A 156 3.16 -5.99 9.25
C TRP A 156 2.79 -4.84 10.19
N ASP A 157 2.58 -5.14 11.47
CA ASP A 157 2.18 -4.17 12.48
C ASP A 157 3.35 -3.38 13.10
N TYR A 158 4.56 -3.53 12.55
CA TYR A 158 5.78 -2.86 12.98
C TYR A 158 6.62 -2.39 11.79
N SER A 159 7.57 -1.49 12.06
CA SER A 159 8.54 -1.01 11.08
C SER A 159 9.63 -2.07 10.85
N ARG A 160 9.52 -2.82 9.75
CA ARG A 160 10.56 -3.80 9.39
C ARG A 160 11.88 -3.13 9.00
N THR A 161 12.98 -3.73 9.42
CA THR A 161 14.34 -3.34 9.05
C THR A 161 14.69 -3.75 7.62
N GLU A 162 15.69 -3.10 7.03
CA GLU A 162 16.20 -3.46 5.71
C GLU A 162 16.61 -4.93 5.62
N LYS A 163 17.26 -5.44 6.67
CA LYS A 163 17.68 -6.83 6.76
C LYS A 163 16.48 -7.79 6.70
N GLU A 164 15.46 -7.54 7.52
CA GLU A 164 14.24 -8.36 7.54
C GLU A 164 13.51 -8.36 6.20
N ILE A 165 13.47 -7.21 5.52
CA ILE A 165 12.87 -7.07 4.19
C ILE A 165 13.69 -7.87 3.17
N LYS A 166 15.02 -7.69 3.14
CA LYS A 166 15.92 -8.35 2.18
C LYS A 166 15.91 -9.87 2.34
N GLU A 167 15.92 -10.35 3.57
CA GLU A 167 15.90 -11.79 3.87
C GLU A 167 14.51 -12.40 3.62
N GLY A 168 13.42 -11.70 3.95
CA GLY A 168 12.06 -12.23 3.90
C GLY A 168 11.28 -12.01 2.58
N MET A 169 11.79 -11.22 1.62
CA MET A 169 11.02 -10.85 0.41
C MET A 169 10.66 -12.04 -0.49
N HIS A 170 11.47 -13.11 -0.46
CA HIS A 170 11.25 -14.34 -1.24
C HIS A 170 10.59 -15.47 -0.45
N GLU A 171 10.37 -15.28 0.85
CA GLU A 171 9.81 -16.31 1.72
C GLU A 171 8.30 -16.42 1.55
N ILE A 172 7.82 -17.67 1.53
CA ILE A 172 6.41 -18.01 1.67
C ILE A 172 6.14 -18.07 3.17
N LEU A 173 5.23 -17.22 3.62
CA LEU A 173 4.89 -17.11 5.04
C LEU A 173 3.75 -18.09 5.39
N THR A 174 3.77 -18.54 6.63
CA THR A 174 2.78 -19.45 7.21
C THR A 174 1.55 -18.72 7.73
N GLY A 175 1.67 -17.43 8.02
CA GLY A 175 0.65 -16.64 8.69
C GLY A 175 0.83 -16.57 10.22
N GLU A 176 1.81 -17.29 10.78
CA GLU A 176 2.08 -17.33 12.23
C GLU A 176 3.27 -16.45 12.64
N GLU A 177 3.86 -15.73 11.70
CA GLU A 177 4.99 -14.85 11.95
C GLU A 177 4.61 -13.70 12.90
N GLU A 178 5.47 -13.43 13.89
CA GLU A 178 5.25 -12.34 14.82
C GLU A 178 5.16 -10.99 14.08
N GLY A 179 4.13 -10.22 14.41
CA GLY A 179 3.85 -8.93 13.79
C GLY A 179 3.27 -9.00 12.38
N LEU A 180 3.07 -10.18 11.78
CA LEU A 180 2.38 -10.31 10.51
C LEU A 180 0.88 -10.11 10.70
N PHE A 181 0.36 -8.99 10.22
CA PHE A 181 -1.05 -8.65 10.36
C PHE A 181 -1.90 -9.21 9.22
N ARG A 182 -1.44 -9.15 7.97
CA ARG A 182 -2.11 -9.77 6.81
C ARG A 182 -1.10 -10.30 5.81
N TYR A 183 -1.44 -11.43 5.19
CA TYR A 183 -0.71 -11.96 4.05
C TYR A 183 -1.67 -12.45 2.96
N TRP A 184 -1.65 -11.76 1.83
CA TRP A 184 -2.39 -12.19 0.64
C TRP A 184 -1.42 -12.85 -0.33
N TRP A 185 -1.25 -14.15 -0.14
CA TRP A 185 -0.58 -15.02 -1.09
C TRP A 185 -1.52 -15.38 -2.24
N PHE A 186 -1.06 -15.29 -3.49
CA PHE A 186 -1.88 -15.58 -4.66
C PHE A 186 -1.33 -16.79 -5.43
N HIS A 187 -1.33 -17.95 -4.76
CA HIS A 187 -1.10 -19.24 -5.40
C HIS A 187 -2.34 -20.11 -5.20
N ASN A 188 -2.92 -20.64 -6.29
CA ASN A 188 -4.10 -21.54 -6.27
C ASN A 188 -5.37 -21.02 -5.57
N ASN A 189 -5.64 -19.71 -5.57
CA ASN A 189 -6.82 -19.06 -4.93
C ASN A 189 -6.89 -19.19 -3.39
N ILE A 190 -5.79 -19.48 -2.71
CA ILE A 190 -5.75 -19.57 -1.24
C ILE A 190 -5.24 -18.25 -0.65
N THR A 191 -6.04 -17.59 0.18
CA THR A 191 -5.59 -16.49 1.04
C THR A 191 -5.19 -17.06 2.40
N ILE A 192 -3.96 -16.79 2.86
CA ILE A 192 -3.48 -17.21 4.19
C ILE A 192 -3.67 -16.04 5.15
N SER A 193 -4.75 -16.06 5.94
CA SER A 193 -4.88 -15.12 7.07
C SER A 193 -4.22 -15.73 8.31
N PRO A 194 -3.51 -14.95 9.14
CA PRO A 194 -3.09 -15.41 10.45
C PRO A 194 -4.27 -16.03 11.22
N PRO A 195 -4.05 -17.12 11.99
CA PRO A 195 -5.11 -17.96 12.55
C PRO A 195 -6.12 -17.25 13.47
N ASN A 196 -5.84 -16.01 13.88
CA ASN A 196 -6.68 -15.21 14.78
C ASN A 196 -7.52 -14.11 14.08
N LEU A 197 -7.62 -14.11 12.75
CA LEU A 197 -8.39 -13.11 12.00
C LEU A 197 -9.61 -13.74 11.33
N ILE A 198 -10.79 -13.41 11.85
CA ILE A 198 -12.08 -14.08 11.59
C ILE A 198 -12.63 -13.86 10.16
N ASN A 199 -11.91 -13.14 9.28
CA ASN A 199 -12.43 -12.74 7.96
C ASN A 199 -11.56 -13.27 6.82
N ASN A 200 -11.75 -14.56 6.48
CA ASN A 200 -11.22 -15.18 5.28
C ASN A 200 -11.93 -14.64 4.02
N PHE A 201 -11.54 -13.46 3.55
CA PHE A 201 -11.91 -13.02 2.21
C PHE A 201 -10.97 -13.64 1.18
N ILE A 202 -11.50 -14.54 0.35
CA ILE A 202 -10.84 -14.90 -0.90
C ILE A 202 -10.90 -13.64 -1.78
N LEU A 203 -9.75 -13.01 -2.03
CA LEU A 203 -9.66 -11.94 -3.03
C LEU A 203 -9.91 -12.53 -4.42
N THR A 204 -11.18 -12.54 -4.83
CA THR A 204 -11.54 -12.55 -6.25
C THR A 204 -11.75 -11.10 -6.64
N ALA A 205 -11.13 -10.65 -7.73
CA ALA A 205 -11.43 -9.34 -8.30
C ALA A 205 -12.94 -9.29 -8.58
N LEU A 206 -13.69 -8.54 -7.78
CA LEU A 206 -15.13 -8.41 -7.96
C LEU A 206 -15.35 -7.61 -9.25
N PRO A 207 -16.10 -8.13 -10.24
CA PRO A 207 -16.56 -7.28 -11.33
C PRO A 207 -17.44 -6.19 -10.72
N SER A 208 -17.16 -4.91 -11.05
CA SER A 208 -17.95 -3.80 -10.51
C SER A 208 -19.42 -4.00 -10.86
N LYS A 209 -20.28 -4.05 -9.84
CA LYS A 209 -21.72 -3.87 -10.06
C LYS A 209 -21.92 -2.39 -10.35
N HIS A 210 -22.38 -2.08 -11.55
CA HIS A 210 -22.92 -0.77 -11.90
C HIS A 210 -24.03 -0.41 -10.89
N ILE A 211 -23.86 0.75 -10.23
CA ILE A 211 -24.96 1.55 -9.67
C ILE A 211 -24.95 2.85 -10.45
#